data_AF-A0A5B0DK76-F1
#
_entry.id   AF-A0A5B0DK76-F1
#
_cell.length_a   1.000
_cell.length_b   1.000
_cell.length_c   1.000
_cell.angle_alpha   90.00
_cell.angle_beta   90.00
_cell.angle_gamma   90.00
#
_symmetry.space_group_name_H-M   'P 1'
#
loop_
_entity.id
_entity.type
_entity.pdbx_description
1 polymer ?
#
loop_
_entity_poly.entity_id
_entity_poly.type
_entity_poly.pdbx_seq_one_letter_code
_entity_poly.pdbx_strand_id
1 'polypeptide(L)'
;MYRFKHYISAGCIAFTFSSIFYLLFSLLHIFPPMDAKIVVNMLLISIGIIYLVFLTHLFPIRNPLLLRLLELFDVVIVILGVGLVFNMFPFNWSTISFVVAIGLLTYIIVISFTFMGNQSSAVQINAVISREKRSDSNE
;
A
#
# COMPACT_ATOMS: atom_id res chain seq x y z
N MET A 1 -0.09 -14.55 -12.67
CA MET A 1 -1.18 -14.65 -11.66
C MET A 1 -0.73 -14.25 -10.25
N TYR A 2 0.41 -14.75 -9.74
CA TYR A 2 0.92 -14.38 -8.40
C TYR A 2 1.14 -12.88 -8.17
N ARG A 3 1.71 -12.17 -9.17
CA ARG A 3 1.93 -10.72 -9.08
C ARG A 3 0.62 -9.93 -8.98
N PHE A 4 -0.39 -10.29 -9.76
CA PHE A 4 -1.69 -9.61 -9.73
C PHE A 4 -2.41 -9.78 -8.39
N LYS A 5 -2.41 -11.00 -7.84
CA LYS A 5 -2.94 -11.28 -6.50
C LYS A 5 -2.24 -10.44 -5.42
N HIS A 6 -0.92 -10.26 -5.55
CA HIS A 6 -0.14 -9.43 -4.64
C HIS A 6 -0.59 -7.97 -4.65
N TYR A 7 -0.74 -7.35 -5.83
CA TYR A 7 -1.21 -5.96 -5.95
C TYR A 7 -2.64 -5.75 -5.45
N ILE A 8 -3.55 -6.70 -5.71
CA ILE A 8 -4.90 -6.65 -5.14
C ILE A 8 -4.85 -6.70 -3.61
N SER A 9 -4.05 -7.63 -3.04
CA SER A 9 -3.92 -7.73 -1.59
C SER A 9 -3.33 -6.47 -0.97
N ALA A 10 -2.31 -5.89 -1.59
CA ALA A 10 -1.71 -4.63 -1.15
C ALA A 10 -2.73 -3.49 -1.18
N GLY A 11 -3.57 -3.44 -2.22
CA GLY A 11 -4.67 -2.49 -2.33
C GLY A 11 -5.72 -2.61 -1.25
N CYS A 12 -6.18 -3.83 -0.96
CA CYS A 12 -7.15 -4.08 0.09
C CYS A 12 -6.58 -3.71 1.47
N ILE A 13 -5.31 -4.03 1.72
CA ILE A 13 -4.62 -3.64 2.97
C ILE A 13 -4.54 -2.11 3.06
N ALA A 14 -4.08 -1.44 2.00
CA ALA A 14 -3.97 0.01 1.95
C ALA A 14 -5.33 0.70 2.21
N PHE A 15 -6.38 0.23 1.54
CA PHE A 15 -7.74 0.76 1.70
C PHE A 15 -8.28 0.54 3.13
N THR A 16 -8.06 -0.66 3.69
CA THR A 16 -8.53 -1.02 5.03
C THR A 16 -7.85 -0.14 6.09
N PHE A 17 -6.52 -0.03 6.06
CA PHE A 17 -5.79 0.78 7.04
C PHE A 17 -6.05 2.27 6.87
N SER A 18 -6.17 2.77 5.63
CA SER A 18 -6.55 4.17 5.40
C SER A 18 -7.94 4.48 5.95
N SER A 19 -8.90 3.56 5.78
CA SER A 19 -10.24 3.69 6.36
C SER A 19 -10.21 3.67 7.89
N ILE A 20 -9.42 2.78 8.50
CA ILE A 20 -9.26 2.71 9.96
C ILE A 20 -8.66 4.01 10.50
N PHE A 21 -7.60 4.53 9.88
CA PHE A 21 -7.00 5.80 10.28
C PHE A 21 -7.98 6.96 10.17
N TYR A 22 -8.72 7.04 9.06
CA TYR A 22 -9.73 8.08 8.89
C TYR A 22 -10.81 8.01 9.98
N LEU A 23 -11.30 6.80 10.29
CA LEU A 23 -12.31 6.59 11.31
C LEU A 23 -11.79 6.98 12.70
N LEU A 24 -10.54 6.62 13.02
CA LEU A 24 -9.88 7.01 14.26
C LEU A 24 -9.76 8.54 14.39
N PHE A 25 -9.36 9.23 13.32
CA PHE A 25 -9.26 10.70 13.32
C PHE A 25 -10.61 11.41 13.32
N SER A 26 -11.63 10.79 12.71
CA SER A 26 -13.01 11.27 12.80
C SER A 26 -13.53 11.15 14.23
N LEU A 27 -13.21 10.05 14.94
CA LEU A 27 -13.54 9.88 16.36
C LEU A 27 -12.85 10.92 17.26
N LEU A 28 -11.63 11.33 16.90
CA LEU A 28 -10.89 12.40 17.57
C LEU A 28 -11.36 13.83 17.16
N HIS A 29 -12.44 13.95 16.39
CA HIS A 29 -12.96 15.22 15.86
C HIS A 29 -11.96 16.03 15.01
N ILE A 30 -10.92 15.38 14.46
CA ILE A 30 -9.93 16.01 13.57
C ILE A 30 -10.47 16.09 12.13
N PHE A 31 -11.22 15.08 11.72
CA PHE A 31 -11.83 14.99 10.38
C PHE A 31 -13.36 14.92 10.44
N PRO A 32 -14.05 15.34 9.36
CA PRO A 32 -15.50 15.19 9.26
C PRO A 32 -15.91 13.72 9.29
N PRO A 33 -17.15 13.42 9.71
CA PRO A 33 -17.68 12.06 9.74
C PRO A 33 -17.53 11.37 8.39
N MET A 34 -17.27 10.06 8.43
CA MET A 34 -17.06 9.25 7.23
C MET A 34 -18.36 9.13 6.43
N ASP A 35 -18.43 9.87 5.32
CA ASP A 35 -19.53 9.82 4.35
C ASP A 35 -19.18 8.86 3.19
N ALA A 36 -20.19 8.32 2.51
CA ALA A 36 -20.03 7.40 1.39
C ALA A 36 -19.13 7.96 0.28
N LYS A 37 -19.18 9.28 0.05
CA LYS A 37 -18.31 9.98 -0.91
C LYS A 37 -16.83 9.86 -0.54
N ILE A 38 -16.51 9.99 0.75
CA ILE A 38 -15.12 9.88 1.25
C ILE A 38 -14.61 8.46 1.04
N VAL A 39 -15.45 7.45 1.31
CA VAL A 39 -15.10 6.04 1.10
C VAL A 39 -14.78 5.75 -0.37
N VAL A 40 -15.63 6.22 -1.29
CA VAL A 40 -15.40 6.07 -2.74
C VAL A 40 -14.11 6.74 -3.17
N ASN A 41 -13.85 7.95 -2.66
CA ASN A 41 -12.62 8.65 -2.98
C ASN A 41 -11.37 7.96 -2.41
N MET A 42 -11.44 7.39 -1.20
CA MET A 42 -10.35 6.58 -0.64
C MET A 42 -10.08 5.32 -1.46
N LEU A 43 -11.13 4.71 -2.00
CA LEU A 43 -11.01 3.59 -2.92
C LEU A 43 -10.30 4.01 -4.20
N LEU A 44 -10.68 5.15 -4.78
CA LEU A 44 -10.04 5.71 -5.98
C LEU A 44 -8.56 6.04 -5.74
N ILE A 45 -8.22 6.65 -4.60
CA ILE A 45 -6.83 6.91 -4.20
C ILE A 45 -6.05 5.59 -4.12
N SER A 46 -6.61 4.59 -3.44
CA SER A 46 -5.96 3.27 -3.29
C SER A 46 -5.72 2.61 -4.65
N ILE A 47 -6.71 2.63 -5.55
CA ILE A 47 -6.57 2.11 -6.92
C ILE A 47 -5.51 2.88 -7.70
N GLY A 48 -5.51 4.22 -7.59
CA GLY A 48 -4.53 5.08 -8.26
C GLY A 48 -3.10 4.79 -7.82
N ILE A 49 -2.88 4.63 -6.51
CA ILE A 49 -1.56 4.27 -5.95
C ILE A 49 -1.10 2.93 -6.49
N ILE A 50 -1.95 1.89 -6.45
CA ILE A 50 -1.59 0.56 -6.95
C ILE A 50 -1.26 0.61 -8.45
N TYR A 51 -2.04 1.38 -9.21
CA TYR A 51 -1.83 1.51 -10.65
C TYR A 51 -0.48 2.18 -10.97
N LEU A 52 -0.13 3.26 -10.26
CA LEU A 52 1.16 3.93 -10.42
C LEU A 52 2.33 3.05 -9.97
N VAL A 53 2.22 2.41 -8.80
CA VAL A 53 3.23 1.46 -8.32
C VAL A 53 3.42 0.30 -9.30
N PHE A 54 2.33 -0.22 -9.86
CA PHE A 54 2.40 -1.26 -10.89
C PHE A 54 3.14 -0.77 -12.15
N LEU A 55 2.89 0.47 -12.57
CA LEU A 55 3.57 1.09 -13.71
C LEU A 55 5.06 1.31 -13.41
N THR A 56 5.38 1.77 -12.20
CA THR A 56 6.76 1.92 -11.70
C THR A 56 7.51 0.59 -11.72
N HIS A 57 6.86 -0.50 -11.36
CA HIS A 57 7.45 -1.85 -11.40
C HIS A 57 7.63 -2.42 -12.83
N LEU A 58 7.01 -1.81 -13.84
CA LEU A 58 7.26 -2.16 -15.24
C LEU A 58 8.62 -1.62 -15.71
N PHE A 59 9.12 -0.54 -15.10
CA PHE A 59 10.43 0.00 -15.43
C PHE A 59 11.54 -0.86 -14.80
N PRO A 60 12.59 -1.23 -15.57
CA PRO A 60 13.69 -2.06 -15.08
C PRO A 60 14.67 -1.26 -14.21
N ILE A 61 14.18 -0.78 -13.07
CA ILE A 61 14.99 -0.05 -12.08
C ILE A 61 15.83 -1.05 -11.29
N ARG A 62 17.15 -1.07 -11.53
CA ARG A 62 18.09 -1.97 -10.85
C ARG A 62 18.34 -1.61 -9.38
N ASN A 63 18.14 -0.35 -8.99
CA ASN A 63 18.49 0.11 -7.65
C ASN A 63 17.27 0.04 -6.71
N PRO A 64 17.28 -0.84 -5.69
CA PRO A 64 16.11 -1.07 -4.82
C PRO A 64 15.76 0.15 -3.95
N LEU A 65 16.74 1.00 -3.61
CA LEU A 65 16.47 2.25 -2.89
C LEU A 65 15.72 3.24 -3.76
N LEU A 66 16.12 3.34 -5.03
CA LEU A 66 15.49 4.24 -5.99
C LEU A 66 14.05 3.80 -6.30
N LEU A 67 13.81 2.49 -6.36
CA LEU A 67 12.47 1.94 -6.52
C LEU A 67 11.53 2.35 -5.36
N ARG A 68 11.97 2.18 -4.11
CA ARG A 68 11.17 2.58 -2.93
C ARG A 68 10.92 4.08 -2.86
N LEU A 69 11.91 4.89 -3.27
CA LEU A 69 11.76 6.34 -3.31
C LEU A 69 10.71 6.74 -4.37
N LEU A 70 10.68 6.04 -5.51
CA LEU A 70 9.66 6.24 -6.53
C LEU A 70 8.26 5.82 -6.04
N GLU A 71 8.14 4.67 -5.38
CA GLU A 71 6.87 4.23 -4.77
C GLU A 71 6.35 5.25 -3.74
N LEU A 72 7.24 5.80 -2.89
CA LEU A 72 6.90 6.89 -1.96
C LEU A 72 6.38 8.13 -2.70
N PHE A 73 7.04 8.50 -3.79
CA PHE A 73 6.66 9.63 -4.61
C PHE A 73 5.30 9.41 -5.30
N ASP A 74 5.04 8.19 -5.78
CA ASP A 74 3.76 7.80 -6.36
C ASP A 74 2.62 7.96 -5.33
N VAL A 75 2.83 7.49 -4.09
CA VAL A 75 1.85 7.67 -3.00
C VAL A 75 1.52 9.14 -2.78
N VAL A 76 2.55 10.00 -2.69
CA VAL A 76 2.36 11.45 -2.46
C VAL A 76 1.65 12.10 -3.65
N ILE A 77 2.06 11.78 -4.89
CA ILE A 77 1.44 12.34 -6.10
C ILE A 77 -0.03 11.97 -6.18
N VAL A 78 -0.39 10.70 -5.94
CA VAL A 78 -1.80 10.28 -6.06
C VAL A 78 -2.64 10.94 -4.98
N ILE A 79 -2.17 11.00 -3.74
CA ILE A 79 -2.89 11.64 -2.65
C ILE A 79 -3.12 13.12 -2.94
N LEU A 80 -2.10 13.84 -3.39
CA LEU A 80 -2.22 15.26 -3.71
C LEU A 80 -3.03 15.50 -4.98
N GLY A 81 -2.80 14.71 -6.02
CA GLY A 81 -3.46 14.84 -7.32
C GLY A 81 -4.95 14.52 -7.24
N VAL A 82 -5.31 13.38 -6.66
CA VAL A 82 -6.72 13.01 -6.44
C VAL A 82 -7.36 13.93 -5.41
N GLY A 83 -6.62 14.30 -4.34
CA GLY A 83 -7.08 15.29 -3.37
C GLY A 83 -7.45 16.63 -3.98
N LEU A 84 -6.65 17.11 -4.95
CA LEU A 84 -6.87 18.34 -5.70
C LEU A 84 -8.05 18.22 -6.66
N VAL A 85 -8.09 17.16 -7.47
CA VAL A 85 -9.13 16.97 -8.49
C VAL A 85 -10.52 16.80 -7.87
N PHE A 86 -10.61 16.08 -6.76
CA PHE A 86 -11.88 15.78 -6.10
C PHE A 86 -12.21 16.73 -4.93
N ASN A 87 -11.36 17.73 -4.68
CA ASN A 87 -11.51 18.71 -3.61
C ASN A 87 -11.83 18.06 -2.24
N MET A 88 -11.12 16.97 -1.92
CA MET A 88 -11.43 16.11 -0.76
C MET A 88 -11.16 16.77 0.59
N PHE A 89 -10.24 17.73 0.64
CA PHE A 89 -9.82 18.37 1.87
C PHE A 89 -9.48 19.84 1.58
N PRO A 90 -9.67 20.73 2.57
CA PRO A 90 -9.20 22.10 2.45
C PRO A 90 -7.69 22.09 2.20
N PHE A 91 -7.23 22.85 1.20
CA PHE A 91 -5.82 23.01 0.83
C PHE A 91 -5.06 23.89 1.82
N ASN A 92 -5.13 23.53 3.09
CA ASN A 92 -4.34 24.10 4.16
C ASN A 92 -3.10 23.24 4.36
N TRP A 93 -1.93 23.88 4.50
CA TRP A 93 -0.64 23.22 4.69
C TRP A 93 -0.66 22.17 5.82
N SER A 94 -1.33 22.47 6.94
CA SER A 94 -1.48 21.54 8.06
C SER A 94 -2.25 20.27 7.67
N THR A 95 -3.35 20.41 6.94
CA THR A 95 -4.17 19.28 6.48
C THR A 95 -3.41 18.44 5.46
N ILE A 96 -2.72 19.09 4.52
CA ILE A 96 -1.90 18.42 3.51
C ILE A 96 -0.80 17.59 4.18
N SER A 97 -0.05 18.20 5.11
CA SER A 97 1.02 17.49 5.84
C SER A 97 0.49 16.27 6.59
N PHE A 98 -0.70 16.38 7.17
CA PHE A 98 -1.32 15.29 7.93
C PHE A 98 -1.79 14.15 7.01
N VAL A 99 -2.46 14.47 5.91
CA VAL A 99 -2.91 13.48 4.93
C VAL A 99 -1.72 12.76 4.30
N VAL A 100 -0.64 13.48 3.97
CA VAL A 100 0.61 12.87 3.49
C VAL A 100 1.20 11.94 4.56
N ALA A 101 1.30 12.37 5.82
CA ALA A 101 1.81 11.53 6.90
C ALA A 101 1.03 10.21 7.06
N ILE A 102 -0.30 10.27 6.96
CA ILE A 102 -1.16 9.06 6.99
C ILE A 102 -0.90 8.17 5.78
N GLY A 103 -0.80 8.76 4.58
CA GLY A 103 -0.48 8.01 3.36
C GLY A 103 0.86 7.26 3.47
N LEU A 104 1.87 7.93 4.02
CA LEU A 104 3.18 7.34 4.28
C LEU A 104 3.12 6.22 5.33
N LEU A 105 2.36 6.40 6.41
CA LEU A 105 2.14 5.35 7.42
C LEU A 105 1.45 4.12 6.81
N THR A 106 0.40 4.32 6.01
CA THR A 106 -0.26 3.24 5.29
C THR A 106 0.71 2.50 4.36
N TYR A 107 1.56 3.22 3.64
CA TYR A 107 2.58 2.62 2.79
C TYR A 107 3.57 1.75 3.58
N ILE A 108 4.05 2.22 4.73
CA ILE A 108 4.91 1.43 5.63
C ILE A 108 4.21 0.14 6.08
N ILE A 109 2.92 0.21 6.41
CA ILE A 109 2.12 -0.97 6.79
C ILE A 109 2.04 -1.96 5.63
N VAL A 110 1.73 -1.49 4.43
CA VAL A 110 1.62 -2.34 3.23
C VAL A 110 2.95 -3.05 2.92
N ILE A 111 4.08 -2.35 3.01
CA ILE A 111 5.41 -2.97 2.86
C ILE A 111 5.65 -4.01 3.95
N SER A 112 5.33 -3.70 5.20
CA SER A 112 5.56 -4.60 6.34
C SER A 112 4.79 -5.91 6.16
N PHE A 113 3.50 -5.83 5.78
CA PHE A 113 2.70 -7.01 5.47
C PHE A 113 3.23 -7.78 4.26
N THR A 114 3.68 -7.08 3.22
CA THR A 114 4.31 -7.69 2.04
C THR A 114 5.58 -8.45 2.40
N PHE A 115 6.43 -7.88 3.25
CA PHE A 115 7.66 -8.49 3.70
C PHE A 115 7.39 -9.75 4.56
N MET A 116 6.44 -9.68 5.48
CA MET A 116 6.00 -10.83 6.28
C MET A 116 5.45 -11.97 5.40
N GLY A 117 4.64 -11.63 4.39
CA GLY A 117 4.11 -12.60 3.43
C GLY A 117 5.20 -13.28 2.60
N ASN A 118 6.21 -12.52 2.17
CA ASN A 118 7.36 -13.07 1.46
C ASN A 118 8.21 -14.00 2.33
N GLN A 119 8.44 -13.66 3.61
CA GLN A 119 9.15 -14.56 4.52
C GLN A 119 8.38 -15.86 4.76
N SER A 120 7.06 -15.79 4.99
CA SER A 120 6.24 -16.99 5.16
C SER A 120 6.29 -17.90 3.93
N SER A 121 6.26 -17.31 2.74
CA SER A 121 6.37 -18.04 1.47
C SER A 121 7.75 -18.69 1.31
N ALA A 122 8.84 -17.98 1.67
CA ALA A 122 10.20 -18.52 1.62
C ALA A 122 10.40 -19.70 2.58
N VAL A 123 9.84 -19.64 3.78
CA VAL A 123 9.89 -20.73 4.77
C VAL A 123 9.15 -21.97 4.25
N GLN A 124 7.97 -21.80 3.65
CA GLN A 124 7.21 -22.91 3.08
C GLN A 124 7.95 -23.58 1.91
N ILE A 125 8.53 -22.80 1.00
CA ILE A 125 9.31 -23.34 -0.13
C ILE A 125 10.53 -24.12 0.38
N ASN A 126 11.28 -23.56 1.34
CA ASN A 126 12.43 -24.26 1.92
C ASN A 126 12.03 -25.54 2.66
N ALA A 127 10.87 -25.55 3.32
CA ALA A 127 10.35 -26.75 3.97
C ALA A 127 10.00 -27.86 2.96
N VAL A 128 9.44 -27.51 1.80
CA VAL A 128 9.16 -28.48 0.72
C VAL A 128 10.45 -29.03 0.11
N ILE A 129 11.39 -28.15 -0.25
CA ILE A 129 12.70 -28.57 -0.82
C ILE A 129 13.48 -29.47 0.16
N SER A 130 13.45 -29.15 1.46
CA SER A 130 14.10 -29.98 2.49
C SER A 130 13.47 -31.36 2.65
N ARG A 131 12.17 -31.50 2.38
CA ARG A 131 11.47 -32.80 2.43
C ARG A 131 11.81 -33.64 1.21
N GLU A 132 11.89 -33.02 0.04
CA GLU A 132 12.26 -33.69 -1.22
C GLU A 132 13.71 -34.18 -1.19
N LYS A 133 14.66 -33.33 -0.79
CA LYS A 133 16.07 -33.72 -0.60
C LYS A 133 16.27 -34.88 0.37
N ARG A 134 15.43 -34.97 1.41
CA ARG A 134 15.50 -36.03 2.42
C ARG A 134 14.87 -37.34 1.94
N SER A 135 13.99 -37.29 0.94
CA SER A 135 13.45 -38.45 0.24
C SER A 135 14.51 -39.07 -0.68
N ASP A 136 15.19 -38.24 -1.48
CA ASP A 136 16.24 -38.69 -2.41
C ASP A 136 17.51 -39.23 -1.72
N SER A 137 17.73 -38.89 -0.45
CA SER A 137 18.89 -39.37 0.32
C SER A 137 18.65 -40.73 1.02
N ASN A 138 17.42 -41.26 0.96
CA ASN A 138 17.02 -42.50 1.62
C ASN A 138 16.75 -43.65 0.62
N GLU A 139 17.01 -43.45 -0.67
CA GLU A 139 17.20 -44.50 -1.70
C GLU A 139 18.69 -44.75 -1.94
#